data_AF-A0A7S2JPS6-F1
#
_entry.id   AF-A0A7S2JPS6-F1
#
_cell.length_a   1.000
_cell.length_b   1.000
_cell.length_c   1.000
_cell.angle_alpha   90.00
_cell.angle_beta   90.00
_cell.angle_gamma   90.00
#
_symmetry.space_group_name_H-M   'P 1'
#
loop_
_entity.id
_entity.type
_entity.pdbx_description
1 polymer ?
#
loop_
_entity_poly.entity_id
_entity_poly.type
_entity_poly.pdbx_seq_one_letter_code
_entity_poly.pdbx_strand_id
1 'polypeptide(L)'
;MAMNSVFLMTTLQCQVWKTYLQKKSEKKDNIKRHVEKVLLKAVEKEGVHYAFFQSLLWEYTRFFDEISKDVISGVADHAIHLLSTRNGALALCKLIGHGSAKDRKRMVKSLKGYTVSTLTHSHGYLALLKLLQVTDDTVLLQKNLLAEITNADNDEDLMSLALDNKGSKLFFLLLCPDSQSIFYEDEIDVVLKHENPDTSKKSDTIRRAELLQFLQPTLIEFCQKEENLVKLLTSHFGSKVLLEIFSKFGDDSMSTKLVSAIFASSELFEDSNACRTIQKLINIKHESNDNTSSSFASKLAEKFNDRLVSNIGASSRGAFVLTALIKCHDCDAVKSELLRDQELLLKKSKDAKYAKGYDVLLDLLNEDDEAKDKVAPLKEKATVVATPRRKTRSMSIESSTDDESVSSLYSAGGTPLRRSARKATKNKSYKY
;
A
#
# COMPACT_ATOMS: atom_id res chain seq x y z
N MET A 1 17.03 -23.13 -18.07
CA MET A 1 17.07 -24.41 -17.32
C MET A 1 17.88 -24.34 -16.03
N ALA A 2 18.96 -23.53 -15.94
CA ALA A 2 19.79 -23.42 -14.72
C ALA A 2 19.11 -22.72 -13.50
N MET A 3 18.14 -21.83 -13.71
CA MET A 3 17.38 -21.21 -12.61
C MET A 3 16.46 -22.21 -11.89
N ASN A 4 15.91 -23.20 -12.61
CA ASN A 4 15.04 -24.21 -12.01
C ASN A 4 15.82 -25.21 -11.16
N SER A 5 17.09 -25.50 -11.46
CA SER A 5 17.90 -26.44 -10.68
C SER A 5 18.40 -25.85 -9.36
N VAL A 6 18.73 -24.56 -9.31
CA VAL A 6 19.11 -23.88 -8.05
C VAL A 6 17.90 -23.71 -7.14
N PHE A 7 16.73 -23.39 -7.70
CA PHE A 7 15.48 -23.29 -6.95
C PHE A 7 15.04 -24.65 -6.41
N LEU A 8 15.13 -25.73 -7.21
CA LEU A 8 14.87 -27.10 -6.76
C LEU A 8 15.88 -27.57 -5.70
N MET A 9 17.17 -27.25 -5.82
CA MET A 9 18.15 -27.65 -4.81
C MET A 9 17.98 -26.92 -3.48
N THR A 10 17.62 -25.63 -3.50
CA THR A 10 17.36 -24.86 -2.26
C THR A 10 16.02 -25.26 -1.61
N THR A 11 14.96 -25.50 -2.38
CA THR A 11 13.69 -26.01 -1.82
C THR A 11 13.79 -27.45 -1.32
N LEU A 12 14.50 -28.35 -2.04
CA LEU A 12 14.76 -29.72 -1.59
C LEU A 12 15.66 -29.75 -0.35
N GLN A 13 16.71 -28.93 -0.27
CA GLN A 13 17.55 -28.84 0.95
C GLN A 13 16.78 -28.29 2.16
N CYS A 14 15.89 -27.32 1.97
CA CYS A 14 15.06 -26.75 3.03
C CYS A 14 14.03 -27.75 3.58
N GLN A 15 13.40 -28.55 2.70
CA GLN A 15 12.50 -29.64 3.12
C GLN A 15 13.25 -30.77 3.83
N VAL A 16 14.47 -31.09 3.39
CA VAL A 16 15.34 -32.07 4.07
C VAL A 16 15.78 -31.56 5.44
N TRP A 17 16.13 -30.28 5.58
CA TRP A 17 16.48 -29.67 6.87
C TRP A 17 15.30 -29.66 7.85
N LYS A 18 14.09 -29.26 7.41
CA LYS A 18 12.87 -29.29 8.22
C LYS A 18 12.56 -30.70 8.72
N THR A 19 12.53 -31.66 7.81
CA THR A 19 12.21 -33.06 8.14
C THR A 19 13.30 -33.72 8.99
N TYR A 20 14.57 -33.36 8.81
CA TYR A 20 15.68 -33.87 9.60
C TYR A 20 15.67 -33.32 11.04
N LEU A 21 15.44 -32.01 11.21
CA LEU A 21 15.41 -31.37 12.54
C LEU A 21 14.14 -31.71 13.32
N GLN A 22 12.98 -31.81 12.67
CA GLN A 22 11.73 -32.26 13.32
C GLN A 22 11.82 -33.71 13.83
N LYS A 23 12.57 -34.58 13.15
CA LYS A 23 12.77 -35.99 13.55
C LYS A 23 13.79 -36.18 14.68
N LYS A 24 14.63 -35.18 14.99
CA LYS A 24 15.72 -35.28 15.99
C LYS A 24 15.84 -34.01 16.84
N SER A 25 14.78 -33.70 17.61
CA SER A 25 14.72 -32.54 18.52
C SER A 25 15.94 -32.44 19.45
N GLU A 26 16.45 -33.58 19.95
CA GLU A 26 17.60 -33.65 20.88
C GLU A 26 18.92 -33.12 20.29
N LYS A 27 19.07 -33.08 18.96
CA LYS A 27 20.28 -32.58 18.29
C LYS A 27 20.15 -31.15 17.79
N LYS A 28 18.97 -30.53 17.93
CA LYS A 28 18.68 -29.18 17.41
C LYS A 28 19.66 -28.14 17.97
N ASP A 29 19.93 -28.16 19.26
CA ASP A 29 20.85 -27.20 19.89
C ASP A 29 22.32 -27.41 19.49
N ASN A 30 22.75 -28.67 19.34
CA ASN A 30 24.10 -28.98 18.89
C ASN A 30 24.32 -28.51 17.44
N ILE A 31 23.32 -28.70 16.58
CA ILE A 31 23.33 -28.20 15.20
C ILE A 31 23.34 -26.68 15.19
N LYS A 32 22.48 -26.04 15.99
CA LYS A 32 22.44 -24.57 16.15
C LYS A 32 23.83 -24.01 16.48
N ARG A 33 24.47 -24.52 17.54
CA ARG A 33 25.82 -24.08 17.95
C ARG A 33 26.87 -24.32 16.87
N HIS A 34 26.76 -25.41 16.11
CA HIS A 34 27.70 -25.67 15.01
C HIS A 34 27.52 -24.69 13.85
N VAL A 35 26.28 -24.42 13.45
CA VAL A 35 25.96 -23.45 12.39
C VAL A 35 26.40 -22.05 12.80
N GLU A 36 26.16 -21.64 14.05
CA GLU A 36 26.63 -20.36 14.61
C GLU A 36 28.15 -20.23 14.49
N LYS A 37 28.91 -21.26 14.87
CA LYS A 37 30.37 -21.27 14.73
C LYS A 37 30.82 -21.13 13.27
N VAL A 38 30.13 -21.80 12.34
CA VAL A 38 30.45 -21.70 10.90
C VAL A 38 30.15 -20.30 10.38
N LEU A 39 29.01 -19.71 10.76
CA LEU A 39 28.64 -18.35 10.38
C LEU A 39 29.64 -17.33 10.92
N LEU A 40 30.00 -17.40 12.21
CA LEU A 40 30.97 -16.48 12.82
C LEU A 40 32.35 -16.59 12.16
N LYS A 41 32.83 -17.81 11.92
CA LYS A 41 34.11 -18.01 11.21
C LYS A 41 34.08 -17.50 9.76
N ALA A 42 32.92 -17.56 9.11
CA ALA A 42 32.76 -16.99 7.77
C ALA A 42 32.74 -15.45 7.80
N VAL A 43 32.11 -14.85 8.82
CA VAL A 43 32.16 -13.40 9.07
C VAL A 43 33.61 -12.93 9.31
N GLU A 44 34.36 -13.62 10.18
CA GLU A 44 35.77 -13.32 10.47
C GLU A 44 36.66 -13.34 9.22
N LYS A 45 36.29 -14.13 8.21
CA LYS A 45 36.97 -14.25 6.92
C LYS A 45 36.35 -13.41 5.80
N GLU A 46 35.54 -12.41 6.17
CA GLU A 46 34.86 -11.48 5.24
C GLU A 46 33.94 -12.18 4.21
N GLY A 47 33.46 -13.38 4.51
CA GLY A 47 32.65 -14.21 3.61
C GLY A 47 31.17 -13.81 3.50
N VAL A 48 30.76 -12.69 4.09
CA VAL A 48 29.35 -12.26 4.18
C VAL A 48 28.71 -11.98 2.81
N HIS A 49 29.53 -11.56 1.84
CA HIS A 49 29.08 -11.23 0.49
C HIS A 49 28.76 -12.46 -0.37
N TYR A 50 29.14 -13.67 0.04
CA TYR A 50 28.86 -14.89 -0.72
C TYR A 50 27.40 -15.33 -0.58
N ALA A 51 26.73 -15.62 -1.70
CA ALA A 51 25.35 -16.10 -1.72
C ALA A 51 25.13 -17.38 -0.88
N PHE A 52 26.15 -18.23 -0.77
CA PHE A 52 26.12 -19.41 0.10
C PHE A 52 26.01 -19.03 1.58
N PHE A 53 26.81 -18.06 2.04
CA PHE A 53 26.73 -17.54 3.40
C PHE A 53 25.33 -16.98 3.67
N GLN A 54 24.80 -16.17 2.76
CA GLN A 54 23.49 -15.52 2.90
C GLN A 54 22.34 -16.53 2.96
N SER A 55 22.44 -17.61 2.18
CA SER A 55 21.47 -18.71 2.21
C SER A 55 21.56 -19.51 3.50
N LEU A 56 22.77 -19.82 3.98
CA LEU A 56 22.95 -20.48 5.28
C LEU A 56 22.43 -19.62 6.43
N LEU A 57 22.71 -18.32 6.41
CA LEU A 57 22.22 -17.36 7.38
C LEU A 57 20.70 -17.28 7.38
N TRP A 58 20.07 -17.27 6.20
CA TRP A 58 18.61 -17.30 6.08
C TRP A 58 18.00 -18.59 6.64
N GLU A 59 18.54 -19.76 6.31
CA GLU A 59 18.05 -21.01 6.89
C GLU A 59 18.22 -21.01 8.42
N TYR A 60 19.33 -20.50 8.94
CA TYR A 60 19.53 -20.33 10.38
C TYR A 60 18.45 -19.44 11.02
N THR A 61 18.24 -18.21 10.52
CA THR A 61 17.25 -17.28 11.11
C THR A 61 15.80 -17.71 10.91
N ARG A 62 15.53 -18.53 9.90
CA ARG A 62 14.20 -19.10 9.65
C ARG A 62 13.89 -20.29 10.57
N PHE A 63 14.90 -21.07 10.97
CA PHE A 63 14.71 -22.30 11.75
C PHE A 63 14.82 -22.13 13.26
N PHE A 64 15.53 -21.11 13.71
CA PHE A 64 15.75 -20.85 15.13
C PHE A 64 15.13 -19.51 15.51
N ASP A 65 14.13 -19.55 16.41
CA ASP A 65 13.45 -18.35 16.90
C ASP A 65 14.40 -17.46 17.73
N GLU A 66 15.27 -18.09 18.51
CA GLU A 66 16.32 -17.40 19.25
C GLU A 66 17.60 -17.28 18.41
N ILE A 67 17.81 -16.11 17.84
CA ILE A 67 19.02 -15.79 17.10
C ILE A 67 20.13 -15.39 18.08
N SER A 68 21.32 -15.98 17.92
CA SER A 68 22.49 -15.66 18.74
C SER A 68 22.91 -14.19 18.58
N LYS A 69 23.12 -13.52 19.72
CA LYS A 69 23.61 -12.13 19.77
C LYS A 69 24.97 -12.00 19.08
N ASP A 70 25.83 -13.01 19.20
CA ASP A 70 27.16 -12.99 18.56
C ASP A 70 27.04 -13.01 17.04
N VAL A 71 26.10 -13.78 16.49
CA VAL A 71 25.85 -13.81 15.04
C VAL A 71 25.31 -12.46 14.56
N ILE A 72 24.35 -11.88 15.29
CA ILE A 72 23.81 -10.55 14.95
C ILE A 72 24.93 -9.51 14.97
N SER A 73 25.69 -9.44 16.06
CA SER A 73 26.78 -8.47 16.20
C SER A 73 27.93 -8.73 15.23
N GLY A 74 28.22 -9.97 14.85
CA GLY A 74 29.22 -10.28 13.83
C GLY A 74 28.82 -9.74 12.46
N VAL A 75 27.54 -9.87 12.10
CA VAL A 75 27.02 -9.47 10.78
C VAL A 75 26.71 -7.98 10.66
N ALA A 76 26.50 -7.27 11.78
CA ALA A 76 25.94 -5.91 11.79
C ALA A 76 26.71 -4.88 10.93
N ASP A 77 28.05 -4.94 10.88
CA ASP A 77 28.84 -4.01 10.06
C ASP A 77 28.84 -4.36 8.55
N HIS A 78 28.35 -5.54 8.21
CA HIS A 78 28.32 -6.06 6.83
C HIS A 78 26.91 -6.06 6.23
N ALA A 79 25.95 -5.33 6.81
CA ALA A 79 24.55 -5.39 6.41
C ALA A 79 24.34 -5.05 4.92
N ILE A 80 25.11 -4.09 4.38
CA ILE A 80 25.08 -3.73 2.96
C ILE A 80 25.33 -4.92 2.02
N HIS A 81 26.22 -5.85 2.40
CA HIS A 81 26.55 -7.01 1.57
C HIS A 81 25.41 -8.04 1.49
N LEU A 82 24.51 -8.04 2.48
CA LEU A 82 23.37 -8.96 2.53
C LEU A 82 22.22 -8.55 1.60
N LEU A 83 22.19 -7.29 1.14
CA LEU A 83 21.08 -6.77 0.35
C LEU A 83 21.05 -7.29 -1.09
N SER A 84 22.15 -7.88 -1.56
CA SER A 84 22.34 -8.34 -2.94
C SER A 84 21.50 -9.57 -3.31
N THR A 85 21.03 -10.36 -2.33
CA THR A 85 20.18 -11.52 -2.58
C THR A 85 18.90 -11.48 -1.76
N ARG A 86 17.85 -12.18 -2.22
CA ARG A 86 16.59 -12.32 -1.48
C ARG A 86 16.82 -12.92 -0.08
N ASN A 87 17.60 -14.00 0.00
CA ASN A 87 17.86 -14.69 1.26
C ASN A 87 18.64 -13.79 2.23
N GLY A 88 19.64 -13.06 1.73
CA GLY A 88 20.41 -12.11 2.54
C GLY A 88 19.52 -10.99 3.10
N ALA A 89 18.67 -10.39 2.26
CA ALA A 89 17.75 -9.33 2.70
C ALA A 89 16.74 -9.82 3.75
N LEU A 90 16.14 -10.99 3.54
CA LEU A 90 15.21 -11.60 4.49
C LEU A 90 15.89 -11.97 5.81
N ALA A 91 17.10 -12.53 5.75
CA ALA A 91 17.90 -12.82 6.93
C ALA A 91 18.22 -11.54 7.70
N LEU A 92 18.64 -10.49 7.01
CA LEU A 92 18.92 -9.19 7.62
C LEU A 92 17.68 -8.61 8.31
N CYS A 93 16.49 -8.73 7.73
CA CYS A 93 15.25 -8.28 8.40
C CYS A 93 15.04 -8.97 9.75
N LYS A 94 15.33 -10.28 9.84
CA LYS A 94 15.31 -11.02 11.11
C LYS A 94 16.38 -10.53 12.08
N LEU A 95 17.62 -10.35 11.61
CA LEU A 95 18.70 -9.83 12.45
C LEU A 95 18.39 -8.42 12.99
N ILE A 96 17.76 -7.55 12.18
CA ILE A 96 17.31 -6.23 12.60
C ILE A 96 16.23 -6.34 13.70
N GLY A 97 15.25 -7.23 13.52
CA GLY A 97 14.17 -7.47 14.47
C GLY A 97 14.69 -7.93 15.85
N HIS A 98 15.65 -8.86 15.87
CA HIS A 98 16.22 -9.40 17.10
C HIS A 98 17.42 -8.63 17.65
N GLY A 99 18.01 -7.73 16.86
CA GLY A 99 19.23 -7.02 17.21
C GLY A 99 19.04 -5.95 18.28
N SER A 100 20.12 -5.67 19.03
CA SER A 100 20.12 -4.60 20.01
C SER A 100 20.15 -3.22 19.33
N ALA A 101 19.90 -2.15 20.10
CA ALA A 101 20.09 -0.78 19.61
C ALA A 101 21.52 -0.53 19.07
N LYS A 102 22.53 -1.16 19.67
CA LYS A 102 23.93 -1.09 19.21
C LYS A 102 24.10 -1.75 17.84
N ASP A 103 23.48 -2.90 17.62
CA ASP A 103 23.57 -3.63 16.35
C ASP A 103 22.83 -2.88 15.24
N ARG A 104 21.60 -2.41 15.49
CA ARG A 104 20.85 -1.57 14.53
C ARG A 104 21.64 -0.32 14.15
N LYS A 105 22.31 0.31 15.12
CA LYS A 105 23.18 1.46 14.84
C LYS A 105 24.32 1.14 13.87
N ARG A 106 24.95 -0.02 14.02
CA ARG A 106 26.01 -0.49 13.11
C ARG A 106 25.45 -0.81 11.72
N MET A 107 24.32 -1.50 11.66
CA MET A 107 23.63 -1.81 10.40
C MET A 107 23.26 -0.53 9.64
N VAL A 108 22.61 0.44 10.29
CA VAL A 108 22.26 1.74 9.68
C VAL A 108 23.49 2.46 9.14
N LYS A 109 24.60 2.48 9.90
CA LYS A 109 25.85 3.11 9.45
C LYS A 109 26.45 2.43 8.23
N SER A 110 26.36 1.11 8.12
CA SER A 110 26.87 0.37 6.94
C SER A 110 26.06 0.64 5.66
N LEU A 111 24.82 1.12 5.80
CA LEU A 111 23.92 1.44 4.68
C LEU A 111 24.00 2.90 4.22
N LYS A 112 24.69 3.75 4.99
CA LYS A 112 24.87 5.16 4.64
C LYS A 112 25.57 5.30 3.29
N GLY A 113 25.04 6.15 2.42
CA GLY A 113 25.47 6.39 1.05
C GLY A 113 24.74 5.51 0.02
N TYR A 114 23.88 4.60 0.47
CA TYR A 114 23.20 3.62 -0.39
C TYR A 114 21.68 3.60 -0.18
N THR A 115 21.10 4.66 0.39
CA THR A 115 19.67 4.64 0.77
C THR A 115 18.75 4.50 -0.44
N VAL A 116 18.90 5.37 -1.45
CA VAL A 116 18.06 5.39 -2.66
C VAL A 116 18.20 4.09 -3.45
N SER A 117 19.44 3.64 -3.67
CA SER A 117 19.73 2.39 -4.40
C SER A 117 19.19 1.16 -3.66
N THR A 118 19.16 1.17 -2.32
CA THR A 118 18.61 0.08 -1.53
C THR A 118 17.08 0.08 -1.54
N LEU A 119 16.42 1.24 -1.45
CA LEU A 119 14.96 1.35 -1.48
C LEU A 119 14.35 0.97 -2.83
N THR A 120 15.10 1.11 -3.93
CA THR A 120 14.69 0.68 -5.27
C THR A 120 15.13 -0.75 -5.61
N HIS A 121 16.00 -1.35 -4.78
CA HIS A 121 16.52 -2.71 -4.99
C HIS A 121 15.41 -3.77 -4.88
N SER A 122 15.54 -4.89 -5.61
CA SER A 122 14.55 -5.97 -5.66
C SER A 122 14.13 -6.56 -4.33
N HIS A 123 15.04 -6.59 -3.35
CA HIS A 123 14.77 -7.11 -2.01
C HIS A 123 15.33 -6.23 -0.90
N GLY A 124 16.22 -5.28 -1.23
CA GLY A 124 16.96 -4.49 -0.23
C GLY A 124 16.05 -3.56 0.59
N TYR A 125 15.01 -3.02 -0.05
CA TYR A 125 14.04 -2.13 0.59
C TYR A 125 13.43 -2.73 1.86
N LEU A 126 13.20 -4.06 1.91
CA LEU A 126 12.64 -4.73 3.08
C LEU A 126 13.45 -4.46 4.35
N ALA A 127 14.78 -4.50 4.25
CA ALA A 127 15.66 -4.26 5.38
C ALA A 127 15.63 -2.79 5.84
N LEU A 128 15.56 -1.83 4.91
CA LEU A 128 15.42 -0.41 5.26
C LEU A 128 14.06 -0.12 5.90
N LEU A 129 12.97 -0.63 5.32
CA LEU A 129 11.64 -0.46 5.92
C LEU A 129 11.56 -1.09 7.31
N LYS A 130 12.20 -2.26 7.50
CA LYS A 130 12.30 -2.90 8.81
C LYS A 130 13.09 -2.05 9.80
N LEU A 131 14.22 -1.47 9.40
CA LEU A 131 14.99 -0.55 10.26
C LEU A 131 14.15 0.66 10.70
N LEU A 132 13.36 1.23 9.80
CA LEU A 132 12.45 2.33 10.11
C LEU A 132 11.34 1.89 11.07
N GLN A 133 10.88 0.63 11.02
CA GLN A 133 9.85 0.11 11.92
C GLN A 133 10.34 -0.25 13.32
N VAL A 134 11.60 -0.65 13.51
CA VAL A 134 12.05 -1.17 14.84
C VAL A 134 13.17 -0.37 15.49
N THR A 135 13.77 0.61 14.83
CA THR A 135 14.84 1.41 15.45
C THR A 135 14.25 2.55 16.28
N ASP A 136 14.56 2.61 17.57
CA ASP A 136 14.02 3.63 18.48
C ASP A 136 14.79 4.98 18.36
N ASP A 137 16.07 4.91 18.01
CA ASP A 137 16.91 6.07 17.70
C ASP A 137 16.58 6.60 16.30
N THR A 138 15.53 7.39 16.21
CA THR A 138 15.02 7.99 14.96
C THR A 138 15.95 9.08 14.43
N VAL A 139 16.66 9.81 15.31
CA VAL A 139 17.67 10.80 14.91
C VAL A 139 18.80 10.15 14.12
N LEU A 140 19.21 8.93 14.50
CA LEU A 140 20.15 8.14 13.72
C LEU A 140 19.61 7.83 12.31
N LEU A 141 18.36 7.39 12.20
CA LEU A 141 17.71 7.08 10.91
C LEU A 141 17.58 8.33 10.03
N GLN A 142 17.17 9.45 10.63
CA GLN A 142 17.08 10.75 9.96
C GLN A 142 18.43 11.14 9.37
N LYS A 143 19.50 11.13 10.18
CA LYS A 143 20.84 11.58 9.76
C LYS A 143 21.53 10.68 8.73
N ASN A 144 21.30 9.36 8.78
CA ASN A 144 22.07 8.42 7.97
C ASN A 144 21.27 7.81 6.82
N LEU A 145 19.95 7.94 6.81
CA LEU A 145 19.10 7.39 5.74
C LEU A 145 18.26 8.50 5.11
N LEU A 146 17.40 9.16 5.90
CA LEU A 146 16.44 10.12 5.33
C LEU A 146 17.13 11.39 4.80
N ALA A 147 18.21 11.84 5.44
CA ALA A 147 19.00 12.99 4.99
C ALA A 147 19.59 12.81 3.59
N GLU A 148 19.81 11.57 3.13
CA GLU A 148 20.26 11.30 1.76
C GLU A 148 19.16 11.59 0.73
N ILE A 149 17.90 11.41 1.13
CA ILE A 149 16.72 11.60 0.28
C ILE A 149 16.22 13.06 0.35
N THR A 150 16.43 13.75 1.47
CA THR A 150 15.96 15.12 1.70
C THR A 150 16.96 16.21 1.30
N ASN A 151 18.02 15.87 0.57
CA ASN A 151 18.96 16.88 0.08
C ASN A 151 18.24 17.78 -0.94
N ALA A 152 18.02 19.04 -0.58
CA ALA A 152 17.19 19.99 -1.33
C ALA A 152 17.65 20.26 -2.77
N ASP A 153 18.91 19.94 -3.08
CA ASP A 153 19.49 20.13 -4.42
C ASP A 153 19.09 19.02 -5.41
N ASN A 154 18.49 17.91 -4.95
CA ASN A 154 18.18 16.76 -5.80
C ASN A 154 16.77 16.18 -5.58
N ASP A 155 15.76 16.81 -6.20
CA ASP A 155 14.41 16.24 -6.29
C ASP A 155 14.38 14.90 -7.04
N GLU A 156 15.40 14.55 -7.83
CA GLU A 156 15.40 13.32 -8.63
C GLU A 156 15.36 12.07 -7.77
N ASP A 157 16.06 12.07 -6.63
CA ASP A 157 16.07 10.92 -5.72
C ASP A 157 14.69 10.71 -5.09
N LEU A 158 14.09 11.78 -4.56
CA LEU A 158 12.76 11.74 -3.98
C LEU A 158 11.69 11.35 -5.03
N MET A 159 11.80 11.90 -6.25
CA MET A 159 10.94 11.55 -7.38
C MET A 159 11.11 10.08 -7.76
N SER A 160 12.34 9.59 -7.94
CA SER A 160 12.62 8.20 -8.32
C SER A 160 12.01 7.21 -7.32
N LEU A 161 12.07 7.53 -6.03
CA LEU A 161 11.44 6.73 -4.97
C LEU A 161 9.91 6.79 -5.05
N ALA A 162 9.33 7.98 -5.24
CA ALA A 162 7.87 8.14 -5.26
C ALA A 162 7.23 7.43 -6.46
N LEU A 163 7.94 7.37 -7.59
CA LEU A 163 7.46 6.72 -8.82
C LEU A 163 7.74 5.20 -8.85
N ASP A 164 8.66 4.68 -8.02
CA ASP A 164 9.00 3.26 -7.98
C ASP A 164 8.06 2.44 -7.08
N ASN A 165 7.82 1.18 -7.45
CA ASN A 165 6.96 0.26 -6.68
C ASN A 165 7.49 0.00 -5.27
N LYS A 166 8.80 -0.17 -5.11
CA LYS A 166 9.41 -0.50 -3.80
C LYS A 166 9.77 0.78 -3.06
N GLY A 167 10.32 1.76 -3.75
CA GLY A 167 10.64 3.08 -3.21
C GLY A 167 9.41 3.73 -2.58
N SER A 168 8.25 3.66 -3.24
CA SER A 168 7.03 4.30 -2.75
C SER A 168 6.54 3.74 -1.41
N LYS A 169 6.91 2.50 -1.07
CA LYS A 169 6.58 1.87 0.22
C LYS A 169 7.20 2.57 1.41
N LEU A 170 8.29 3.33 1.22
CA LEU A 170 8.80 4.24 2.25
C LEU A 170 7.73 5.26 2.64
N PHE A 171 7.14 5.95 1.66
CA PHE A 171 6.13 6.98 1.91
C PHE A 171 4.87 6.37 2.51
N PHE A 172 4.43 5.23 1.99
CA PHE A 172 3.24 4.56 2.52
C PHE A 172 3.42 4.08 3.96
N LEU A 173 4.59 3.56 4.31
CA LEU A 173 4.91 3.17 5.68
C LEU A 173 4.79 4.34 6.67
N LEU A 174 5.16 5.55 6.24
CA LEU A 174 5.20 6.74 7.08
C LEU A 174 3.89 7.53 7.06
N LEU A 175 3.27 7.69 5.90
CA LEU A 175 2.04 8.49 5.70
C LEU A 175 0.76 7.69 5.99
N CYS A 176 0.74 6.39 5.68
CA CYS A 176 -0.47 5.55 5.72
C CYS A 176 -0.25 4.23 6.49
N PRO A 177 0.02 4.30 7.82
CA PRO A 177 0.27 3.13 8.67
C PRO A 177 -0.68 1.95 8.51
N ASP A 178 -1.97 2.28 8.41
CA ASP A 178 -3.05 1.32 8.61
C ASP A 178 -3.37 0.59 7.30
N SER A 179 -2.86 1.08 6.17
CA SER A 179 -3.09 0.49 4.86
C SER A 179 -2.03 -0.56 4.54
N GLN A 180 -2.28 -1.78 5.02
CA GLN A 180 -1.47 -2.94 4.67
C GLN A 180 -1.66 -3.39 3.21
N SER A 181 -2.71 -2.92 2.53
CA SER A 181 -3.04 -3.26 1.12
C SER A 181 -1.94 -2.90 0.11
N ILE A 182 -0.97 -2.08 0.53
CA ILE A 182 0.16 -1.61 -0.25
C ILE A 182 1.32 -2.62 -0.22
N PHE A 183 1.36 -3.44 0.81
CA PHE A 183 2.35 -4.49 1.02
C PHE A 183 1.80 -5.83 0.55
N TYR A 184 2.67 -6.67 0.02
CA TYR A 184 2.35 -8.08 -0.19
C TYR A 184 2.36 -8.82 1.16
N GLU A 185 1.62 -9.92 1.24
CA GLU A 185 1.50 -10.73 2.46
C GLU A 185 2.88 -11.12 3.04
N ASP A 186 3.83 -11.51 2.17
CA ASP A 186 5.17 -11.90 2.58
C ASP A 186 6.04 -10.72 3.04
N GLU A 187 5.68 -9.49 2.67
CA GLU A 187 6.34 -8.28 3.14
C GLU A 187 5.82 -7.83 4.50
N ILE A 188 4.50 -7.96 4.74
CA ILE A 188 3.87 -7.62 6.02
C ILE A 188 4.54 -8.42 7.15
N ASP A 189 4.67 -9.73 6.96
CA ASP A 189 5.30 -10.63 7.92
C ASP A 189 6.76 -10.28 8.23
N VAL A 190 7.48 -9.73 7.25
CA VAL A 190 8.92 -9.45 7.35
C VAL A 190 9.16 -8.05 7.92
N VAL A 191 8.41 -7.07 7.45
CA VAL A 191 8.62 -5.64 7.74
C VAL A 191 7.86 -5.20 8.98
N LEU A 192 6.56 -5.52 9.07
CA LEU A 192 5.65 -4.96 10.07
C LEU A 192 5.59 -5.78 11.36
N LYS A 193 6.03 -7.04 11.35
CA LYS A 193 6.06 -7.87 12.56
C LYS A 193 7.21 -7.46 13.48
N HIS A 194 6.99 -7.34 14.79
CA HIS A 194 8.06 -7.07 15.77
C HIS A 194 8.51 -8.38 16.41
N GLU A 195 9.71 -8.85 16.10
CA GLU A 195 10.19 -10.13 16.64
C GLU A 195 10.65 -10.05 18.10
N ASN A 196 11.17 -8.90 18.54
CA ASN A 196 11.66 -8.74 19.91
C ASN A 196 11.26 -7.36 20.47
N PRO A 197 10.09 -7.25 21.13
CA PRO A 197 9.60 -5.99 21.68
C PRO A 197 10.53 -5.42 22.77
N ASP A 198 11.35 -6.22 23.43
CA ASP A 198 12.25 -5.74 24.50
C ASP A 198 13.35 -4.80 23.97
N THR A 199 13.68 -4.94 22.69
CA THR A 199 14.72 -4.15 22.01
C THR A 199 14.17 -2.99 21.20
N SER A 200 12.84 -2.90 21.01
CA SER A 200 12.17 -1.76 20.41
C SER A 200 11.02 -1.32 21.32
N LYS A 201 11.33 -0.37 22.19
CA LYS A 201 10.47 0.09 23.27
C LYS A 201 9.61 1.28 22.86
N LYS A 202 10.05 2.04 21.86
CA LYS A 202 9.27 3.17 21.32
C LYS A 202 8.08 2.61 20.53
N SER A 203 6.90 3.19 20.73
CA SER A 203 5.72 2.77 19.97
C SER A 203 5.83 3.16 18.50
N ASP A 204 5.21 2.39 17.62
CA ASP A 204 5.31 2.61 16.18
C ASP A 204 4.72 3.95 15.75
N THR A 205 3.66 4.40 16.44
CA THR A 205 3.07 5.73 16.23
C THR A 205 4.06 6.86 16.52
N ILE A 206 4.76 6.81 17.67
CA ILE A 206 5.72 7.86 18.04
C ILE A 206 6.90 7.87 17.09
N ARG A 207 7.48 6.69 16.84
CA ARG A 207 8.63 6.53 15.94
C ARG A 207 8.33 7.06 14.55
N ARG A 208 7.17 6.72 14.00
CA ARG A 208 6.72 7.18 12.69
C ARG A 208 6.48 8.68 12.67
N ALA A 209 5.85 9.24 13.70
CA ALA A 209 5.63 10.68 13.81
C ALA A 209 6.94 11.46 13.78
N GLU A 210 7.97 11.01 14.52
CA GLU A 210 9.30 11.63 14.51
C GLU A 210 9.99 11.54 13.13
N LEU A 211 9.91 10.40 12.46
CA LEU A 211 10.48 10.22 11.11
C LEU A 211 9.73 11.08 10.08
N LEU A 212 8.41 11.13 10.19
CA LEU A 212 7.55 11.87 9.28
C LEU A 212 7.71 13.38 9.47
N GLN A 213 7.85 13.86 10.71
CA GLN A 213 8.16 15.27 11.02
C GLN A 213 9.45 15.73 10.34
N PHE A 214 10.45 14.85 10.24
CA PHE A 214 11.70 15.16 9.54
C PHE A 214 11.51 15.28 8.02
N LEU A 215 10.69 14.41 7.41
CA LEU A 215 10.43 14.45 5.96
C LEU A 215 9.44 15.53 5.53
N GLN A 216 8.55 15.95 6.43
CA GLN A 216 7.41 16.82 6.12
C GLN A 216 7.81 18.10 5.36
N PRO A 217 8.82 18.90 5.79
CA PRO A 217 9.18 20.12 5.08
C PRO A 217 9.58 19.86 3.63
N THR A 218 10.39 18.82 3.39
CA THR A 218 10.83 18.42 2.05
C THR A 218 9.64 17.96 1.20
N LEU A 219 8.71 17.19 1.76
CA LEU A 219 7.53 16.72 1.00
C LEU A 219 6.59 17.86 0.61
N ILE A 220 6.41 18.85 1.49
CA ILE A 220 5.63 20.05 1.18
C ILE A 220 6.32 20.85 0.08
N GLU A 221 7.62 21.13 0.21
CA GLU A 221 8.41 21.86 -0.79
C GLU A 221 8.43 21.14 -2.15
N PHE A 222 8.56 19.81 -2.14
CA PHE A 222 8.49 18.97 -3.33
C PHE A 222 7.17 19.14 -4.08
N CYS A 223 6.06 19.34 -3.35
CA CYS A 223 4.74 19.61 -3.90
C CYS A 223 4.49 21.09 -4.26
N GLN A 224 5.43 22.00 -4.00
CA GLN A 224 5.33 23.39 -4.45
C GLN A 224 5.76 23.59 -5.92
N LYS A 225 6.38 22.56 -6.52
CA LYS A 225 6.87 22.57 -7.90
C LYS A 225 5.86 21.88 -8.82
N GLU A 226 5.32 22.61 -9.79
CA GLU A 226 4.26 22.11 -10.68
C GLU A 226 4.69 20.89 -11.50
N GLU A 227 5.94 20.87 -11.98
CA GLU A 227 6.50 19.73 -12.72
C GLU A 227 6.46 18.43 -11.90
N ASN A 228 6.75 18.51 -10.60
CA ASN A 228 6.72 17.36 -9.72
C ASN A 228 5.29 16.83 -9.55
N LEU A 229 4.32 17.72 -9.38
CA LEU A 229 2.90 17.36 -9.25
C LEU A 229 2.39 16.63 -10.50
N VAL A 230 2.75 17.11 -11.70
CA VAL A 230 2.38 16.48 -12.97
C VAL A 230 2.98 15.06 -13.09
N LYS A 231 4.27 14.89 -12.78
CA LYS A 231 4.94 13.58 -12.79
C LYS A 231 4.32 12.61 -11.78
N LEU A 232 3.96 13.09 -10.59
CA LEU A 232 3.29 12.28 -9.58
C LEU A 232 1.89 11.87 -10.05
N LEU A 233 1.07 12.81 -10.52
CA LEU A 233 -0.31 12.55 -10.97
C LEU A 233 -0.40 11.47 -12.06
N THR A 234 0.53 11.49 -13.01
CA THR A 234 0.55 10.57 -14.16
C THR A 234 1.11 9.19 -13.84
N SER A 235 1.79 9.04 -12.70
CA SER A 235 2.40 7.77 -12.28
C SER A 235 1.46 6.88 -11.47
N HIS A 236 1.56 5.56 -11.66
CA HIS A 236 0.76 4.59 -10.91
C HIS A 236 1.03 4.62 -9.39
N PHE A 237 2.29 4.74 -8.99
CA PHE A 237 2.71 4.80 -7.59
C PHE A 237 2.75 6.25 -7.09
N GLY A 238 3.29 7.17 -7.90
CA GLY A 238 3.42 8.58 -7.55
C GLY A 238 2.07 9.23 -7.21
N SER A 239 1.01 8.88 -7.93
CA SER A 239 -0.31 9.48 -7.72
C SER A 239 -0.94 9.06 -6.39
N LYS A 240 -0.65 7.84 -5.93
CA LYS A 240 -1.02 7.36 -4.60
C LYS A 240 -0.18 8.04 -3.52
N VAL A 241 1.13 8.19 -3.73
CA VAL A 241 2.00 8.94 -2.80
C VAL A 241 1.50 10.38 -2.64
N LEU A 242 1.18 11.05 -3.76
CA LEU A 242 0.61 12.39 -3.77
C LEU A 242 -0.70 12.47 -2.97
N LEU A 243 -1.59 11.49 -3.14
CA LEU A 243 -2.84 11.40 -2.37
C LEU A 243 -2.57 11.37 -0.85
N GLU A 244 -1.64 10.53 -0.40
CA GLU A 244 -1.31 10.40 1.02
C GLU A 244 -0.61 11.66 1.56
N ILE A 245 0.24 12.31 0.76
CA ILE A 245 0.84 13.61 1.10
C ILE A 245 -0.26 14.65 1.30
N PHE A 246 -1.17 14.80 0.34
CA PHE A 246 -2.28 15.75 0.46
C PHE A 246 -3.19 15.40 1.63
N SER A 247 -3.52 14.13 1.85
CA SER A 247 -4.34 13.72 2.98
C SER A 247 -3.74 14.08 4.36
N LYS A 248 -2.41 14.13 4.48
CA LYS A 248 -1.71 14.42 5.75
C LYS A 248 -1.28 15.88 5.90
N PHE A 249 -0.85 16.51 4.81
CA PHE A 249 -0.18 17.82 4.83
C PHE A 249 -0.78 18.84 3.86
N GLY A 250 -1.78 18.44 3.08
CA GLY A 250 -2.39 19.33 2.10
C GLY A 250 -2.93 20.58 2.80
N ASP A 251 -2.54 21.72 2.25
CA ASP A 251 -2.96 23.03 2.69
C ASP A 251 -3.45 23.87 1.49
N ASP A 252 -3.82 25.11 1.79
CA ASP A 252 -4.29 26.08 0.79
C ASP A 252 -3.25 26.33 -0.32
N SER A 253 -1.96 26.41 0.07
CA SER A 253 -0.84 26.68 -0.82
C SER A 253 -0.61 25.54 -1.80
N MET A 254 -0.50 24.31 -1.30
CA MET A 254 -0.34 23.08 -2.09
C MET A 254 -1.53 22.88 -3.02
N SER A 255 -2.74 23.13 -2.54
CA SER A 255 -3.96 23.04 -3.37
C SER A 255 -3.90 24.03 -4.53
N THR A 256 -3.45 25.27 -4.29
CA THR A 256 -3.29 26.28 -5.34
C THR A 256 -2.25 25.86 -6.39
N LYS A 257 -1.12 25.31 -5.95
CA LYS A 257 -0.07 24.81 -6.86
C LYS A 257 -0.55 23.64 -7.71
N LEU A 258 -1.28 22.71 -7.10
CA LEU A 258 -1.84 21.57 -7.82
C LEU A 258 -2.88 22.02 -8.87
N VAL A 259 -3.77 22.93 -8.51
CA VAL A 259 -4.73 23.50 -9.45
C VAL A 259 -4.02 24.22 -10.60
N SER A 260 -2.96 24.96 -10.32
CA SER A 260 -2.13 25.63 -11.35
C SER A 260 -1.49 24.61 -12.31
N ALA A 261 -0.88 23.55 -11.77
CA ALA A 261 -0.30 22.46 -12.55
C ALA A 261 -1.33 21.75 -13.43
N ILE A 262 -2.52 21.47 -12.88
CA ILE A 262 -3.64 20.87 -13.62
C ILE A 262 -4.13 21.79 -14.73
N PHE A 263 -4.27 23.09 -14.44
CA PHE A 263 -4.70 24.08 -15.42
C PHE A 263 -3.73 24.23 -16.58
N ALA A 264 -2.42 24.16 -16.31
CA ALA A 264 -1.38 24.21 -17.34
C ALA A 264 -1.35 22.95 -18.22
N SER A 265 -1.90 21.82 -17.76
CA SER A 265 -1.78 20.50 -18.40
C SER A 265 -3.14 19.81 -18.56
N SER A 266 -3.96 20.26 -19.51
CA SER A 266 -5.32 19.72 -19.75
C SER A 266 -5.33 18.21 -20.08
N GLU A 267 -4.23 17.68 -20.63
CA GLU A 267 -4.04 16.25 -20.92
C GLU A 267 -4.18 15.35 -19.68
N LEU A 268 -4.01 15.89 -18.47
CA LEU A 268 -4.18 15.16 -17.21
C LEU A 268 -5.61 14.62 -17.03
N PHE A 269 -6.62 15.25 -17.64
CA PHE A 269 -7.98 14.73 -17.60
C PHE A 269 -8.18 13.51 -18.50
N GLU A 270 -7.25 13.25 -19.42
CA GLU A 270 -7.24 12.04 -20.25
C GLU A 270 -6.39 10.91 -19.65
N ASP A 271 -5.42 11.25 -18.79
CA ASP A 271 -4.60 10.25 -18.12
C ASP A 271 -5.39 9.43 -17.08
N SER A 272 -5.13 8.12 -17.06
CA SER A 272 -5.88 7.18 -16.22
C SER A 272 -5.57 7.27 -14.74
N ASN A 273 -4.33 7.60 -14.37
CA ASN A 273 -3.89 7.74 -12.98
C ASN A 273 -4.28 9.13 -12.46
N ALA A 274 -4.01 10.18 -13.24
CA ALA A 274 -4.25 11.56 -12.86
C ALA A 274 -5.74 11.81 -12.62
N CYS A 275 -6.60 11.43 -13.56
CA CYS A 275 -8.04 11.63 -13.43
C CYS A 275 -8.63 10.96 -12.17
N ARG A 276 -8.24 9.72 -11.88
CA ARG A 276 -8.70 9.00 -10.67
C ARG A 276 -8.19 9.65 -9.40
N THR A 277 -6.96 10.16 -9.43
CA THR A 277 -6.34 10.80 -8.28
C THR A 277 -6.98 12.16 -8.02
N ILE A 278 -7.23 12.97 -9.07
CA ILE A 278 -7.97 14.23 -8.97
C ILE A 278 -9.36 14.00 -8.37
N GLN A 279 -10.10 12.97 -8.82
CA GLN A 279 -11.39 12.59 -8.22
C GLN A 279 -11.28 12.29 -6.73
N LYS A 280 -10.23 11.58 -6.30
CA LYS A 280 -10.03 11.28 -4.88
C LYS A 280 -9.62 12.52 -4.09
N LEU A 281 -8.77 13.38 -4.64
CA LEU A 281 -8.33 14.64 -4.03
C LEU A 281 -9.50 15.60 -3.79
N ILE A 282 -10.48 15.66 -4.70
CA ILE A 282 -11.74 16.41 -4.52
C ILE A 282 -12.49 15.97 -3.25
N ASN A 283 -12.38 14.70 -2.88
CA ASN A 283 -13.10 14.11 -1.75
C ASN A 283 -12.29 14.06 -0.44
N ILE A 284 -11.04 14.54 -0.44
CA ILE A 284 -10.25 14.61 0.79
C ILE A 284 -10.88 15.66 1.71
N LYS A 285 -11.29 15.21 2.89
CA LYS A 285 -11.77 16.10 3.95
C LYS A 285 -10.57 16.45 4.83
N HIS A 286 -10.17 17.70 4.79
CA HIS A 286 -9.23 18.23 5.77
C HIS A 286 -10.00 18.63 7.02
N GLU A 287 -9.47 18.31 8.21
CA GLU A 287 -9.97 18.82 9.48
C GLU A 287 -9.55 20.30 9.61
N SER A 288 -10.11 21.18 8.79
CA SER A 288 -9.90 22.62 8.93
C SER A 288 -10.84 23.18 9.99
N ASN A 289 -10.25 23.74 11.07
CA ASN A 289 -10.94 24.51 12.10
C ASN A 289 -11.40 25.90 11.62
N ASP A 290 -11.01 26.31 10.40
CA ASP A 290 -11.37 27.60 9.81
C ASP A 290 -12.33 27.42 8.63
N ASN A 291 -13.52 28.03 8.74
CA ASN A 291 -14.55 28.11 7.69
C ASN A 291 -14.12 28.95 6.46
N THR A 292 -12.86 29.37 6.35
CA THR A 292 -12.40 30.40 5.39
C THR A 292 -11.48 29.85 4.30
N SER A 293 -10.85 28.69 4.48
CA SER A 293 -9.98 28.10 3.46
C SER A 293 -10.81 27.37 2.41
N SER A 294 -10.70 27.78 1.15
CA SER A 294 -11.39 27.13 0.05
C SER A 294 -10.78 25.74 -0.22
N SER A 295 -11.64 24.72 -0.27
CA SER A 295 -11.22 23.35 -0.55
C SER A 295 -10.54 23.22 -1.92
N PHE A 296 -9.74 22.18 -2.12
CA PHE A 296 -9.15 21.88 -3.43
C PHE A 296 -10.21 21.84 -4.55
N ALA A 297 -11.40 21.31 -4.23
CA ALA A 297 -12.52 21.22 -5.16
C ALA A 297 -13.02 22.59 -5.63
N SER A 298 -13.26 23.54 -4.71
CA SER A 298 -13.74 24.87 -5.07
C SER A 298 -12.70 25.67 -5.84
N LYS A 299 -11.42 25.60 -5.45
CA LYS A 299 -10.32 26.22 -6.22
C LYS A 299 -10.21 25.68 -7.64
N LEU A 300 -10.37 24.36 -7.80
CA LEU A 300 -10.36 23.73 -9.11
C LEU A 300 -11.55 24.22 -9.95
N ALA A 301 -12.75 24.24 -9.38
CA ALA A 301 -13.95 24.73 -10.05
C ALA A 301 -13.81 26.21 -10.47
N GLU A 302 -13.37 27.08 -9.56
CA GLU A 302 -13.14 28.51 -9.82
C GLU A 302 -12.11 28.73 -10.94
N LYS A 303 -11.01 27.96 -10.96
CA LYS A 303 -9.96 28.09 -11.97
C LYS A 303 -10.46 27.75 -13.38
N PHE A 304 -11.43 26.86 -13.49
CA PHE A 304 -12.03 26.41 -14.74
C PHE A 304 -13.44 26.98 -15.00
N ASN A 305 -13.85 28.02 -14.25
CA ASN A 305 -15.14 28.67 -14.42
C ASN A 305 -15.40 29.09 -15.89
N ASP A 306 -16.61 28.83 -16.37
CA ASP A 306 -17.06 28.98 -17.76
C ASP A 306 -16.25 28.16 -18.80
N ARG A 307 -15.46 27.18 -18.34
CA ARG A 307 -14.61 26.28 -19.17
C ARG A 307 -14.69 24.84 -18.69
N LEU A 308 -15.66 24.47 -17.86
CA LEU A 308 -15.73 23.14 -17.26
C LEU A 308 -15.94 22.07 -18.34
N VAL A 309 -16.88 22.25 -19.27
CA VAL A 309 -17.16 21.27 -20.33
C VAL A 309 -16.07 21.28 -21.42
N SER A 310 -15.53 22.46 -21.76
CA SER A 310 -14.52 22.59 -22.81
C SER A 310 -13.16 22.01 -22.41
N ASN A 311 -12.82 22.03 -21.11
CA ASN A 311 -11.52 21.59 -20.62
C ASN A 311 -11.64 20.31 -19.81
N ILE A 312 -12.27 20.34 -18.63
CA ILE A 312 -12.38 19.14 -17.77
C ILE A 312 -13.26 18.10 -18.47
N GLY A 313 -14.45 18.48 -18.93
CA GLY A 313 -15.39 17.63 -19.67
C GLY A 313 -14.98 17.35 -21.12
N ALA A 314 -13.78 17.76 -21.56
CA ALA A 314 -13.29 17.49 -22.90
C ALA A 314 -13.25 15.98 -23.18
N SER A 315 -12.95 15.18 -22.15
CA SER A 315 -12.83 13.73 -22.20
C SER A 315 -13.84 13.01 -21.30
N SER A 316 -14.12 11.74 -21.60
CA SER A 316 -14.99 10.87 -20.78
C SER A 316 -14.47 10.67 -19.36
N ARG A 317 -13.13 10.64 -19.20
CA ARG A 317 -12.50 10.53 -17.89
C ARG A 317 -12.73 11.80 -17.08
N GLY A 318 -12.53 12.96 -17.70
CA GLY A 318 -12.81 14.24 -17.07
C GLY A 318 -14.28 14.46 -16.71
N ALA A 319 -15.24 13.83 -17.42
CA ALA A 319 -16.65 13.82 -16.99
C ALA A 319 -16.85 13.18 -15.60
N PHE A 320 -16.05 12.18 -15.22
CA PHE A 320 -16.05 11.66 -13.85
C PHE A 320 -15.45 12.64 -12.82
N VAL A 321 -14.52 13.50 -13.23
CA VAL A 321 -14.03 14.60 -12.38
C VAL A 321 -15.14 15.63 -12.15
N LEU A 322 -15.88 16.01 -13.19
CA LEU A 322 -17.06 16.87 -13.06
C LEU A 322 -18.12 16.24 -12.16
N THR A 323 -18.34 14.94 -12.27
CA THR A 323 -19.24 14.18 -11.38
C THR A 323 -18.79 14.28 -9.93
N ALA A 324 -17.48 14.17 -9.66
CA ALA A 324 -16.93 14.34 -8.31
C ALA A 324 -17.10 15.77 -7.80
N LEU A 325 -16.94 16.79 -8.65
CA LEU A 325 -17.16 18.20 -8.29
C LEU A 325 -18.63 18.48 -7.93
N ILE A 326 -19.61 17.95 -8.68
CA ILE A 326 -21.05 18.11 -8.35
C ILE A 326 -21.37 17.50 -6.98
N LYS A 327 -20.75 16.37 -6.64
CA LYS A 327 -20.96 15.69 -5.35
C LYS A 327 -20.30 16.41 -4.18
N CYS A 328 -19.46 17.41 -4.43
CA CYS A 328 -18.83 18.21 -3.40
C CYS A 328 -19.77 19.35 -2.97
N HIS A 329 -19.96 19.52 -1.66
CA HIS A 329 -20.84 20.57 -1.12
C HIS A 329 -20.33 22.01 -1.34
N ASP A 330 -19.05 22.18 -1.65
CA ASP A 330 -18.42 23.51 -1.79
C ASP A 330 -18.49 24.05 -3.24
N CYS A 331 -19.19 23.36 -4.14
CA CYS A 331 -19.12 23.57 -5.59
C CYS A 331 -20.48 23.82 -6.25
N ASP A 332 -21.41 24.52 -5.59
CA ASP A 332 -22.78 24.74 -6.08
C ASP A 332 -22.86 25.37 -7.49
N ALA A 333 -21.90 26.24 -7.82
CA ALA A 333 -21.83 26.90 -9.13
C ALA A 333 -21.55 25.92 -10.28
N VAL A 334 -20.85 24.81 -10.02
CA VAL A 334 -20.47 23.80 -11.02
C VAL A 334 -21.71 23.22 -11.69
N LYS A 335 -22.72 22.85 -10.89
CA LYS A 335 -23.95 22.25 -11.42
C LYS A 335 -24.69 23.23 -12.34
N SER A 336 -24.78 24.49 -11.95
CA SER A 336 -25.44 25.53 -12.74
C SER A 336 -24.74 25.75 -14.09
N GLU A 337 -23.40 25.76 -14.12
CA GLU A 337 -22.64 25.84 -15.37
C GLU A 337 -22.89 24.62 -16.27
N LEU A 338 -22.85 23.40 -15.72
CA LEU A 338 -23.03 22.18 -16.50
C LEU A 338 -24.45 22.03 -17.05
N LEU A 339 -25.47 22.57 -16.37
CA LEU A 339 -26.84 22.65 -16.89
C LEU A 339 -26.94 23.63 -18.07
N ARG A 340 -26.22 24.77 -18.04
CA ARG A 340 -26.15 25.69 -19.20
C ARG A 340 -25.54 25.01 -20.43
N ASP A 341 -24.52 24.16 -20.22
CA ASP A 341 -23.79 23.46 -21.27
C ASP A 341 -24.30 22.02 -21.54
N GLN A 342 -25.50 21.67 -21.06
CA GLN A 342 -26.02 20.30 -21.13
C GLN A 342 -26.11 19.77 -22.57
N GLU A 343 -26.45 20.62 -23.55
CA GLU A 343 -26.48 20.22 -24.97
C GLU A 343 -25.10 19.76 -25.49
N LEU A 344 -24.01 20.37 -25.03
CA LEU A 344 -22.66 19.99 -25.42
C LEU A 344 -22.29 18.62 -24.85
N LEU A 345 -22.69 18.35 -23.60
CA LEU A 345 -22.52 17.05 -22.96
C LEU A 345 -23.33 15.95 -23.67
N LEU A 346 -24.59 16.24 -24.04
CA LEU A 346 -25.44 15.33 -24.83
C LEU A 346 -24.88 15.04 -26.22
N LYS A 347 -24.21 16.01 -26.86
CA LYS A 347 -23.50 15.76 -28.12
C LYS A 347 -22.31 14.83 -27.92
N LYS A 348 -21.53 15.04 -26.85
CA LYS A 348 -20.37 14.21 -26.49
C LYS A 348 -20.75 12.78 -26.07
N SER A 349 -21.89 12.58 -25.39
CA SER A 349 -22.33 11.24 -24.97
C SER A 349 -22.73 10.33 -26.14
N LYS A 350 -23.16 10.92 -27.27
CA LYS A 350 -23.53 10.18 -28.48
C LYS A 350 -22.33 9.54 -29.21
N ASP A 351 -21.10 9.94 -28.89
CA ASP A 351 -19.89 9.30 -29.41
C ASP A 351 -19.63 7.96 -28.70
N ALA A 352 -19.98 6.86 -29.39
CA ALA A 352 -20.05 5.50 -28.86
C ALA A 352 -18.75 4.96 -28.20
N LYS A 353 -17.60 5.57 -28.47
CA LYS A 353 -16.30 5.11 -27.94
C LYS A 353 -16.04 5.58 -26.50
N TYR A 354 -16.76 6.61 -26.02
CA TYR A 354 -16.41 7.34 -24.79
C TYR A 354 -17.63 7.80 -23.95
N ALA A 355 -18.80 7.17 -24.10
CA ALA A 355 -20.05 7.65 -23.50
C ALA A 355 -20.16 7.55 -21.96
N LYS A 356 -19.62 6.48 -21.34
CA LYS A 356 -19.94 6.12 -19.94
C LYS A 356 -19.77 7.24 -18.91
N GLY A 357 -18.69 8.03 -19.01
CA GLY A 357 -18.47 9.15 -18.07
C GLY A 357 -19.49 10.26 -18.24
N TYR A 358 -19.91 10.54 -19.47
CA TYR A 358 -20.95 11.52 -19.78
C TYR A 358 -22.33 11.02 -19.37
N ASP A 359 -22.62 9.73 -19.56
CA ASP A 359 -23.89 9.12 -19.14
C ASP A 359 -24.08 9.28 -17.62
N VAL A 360 -23.07 8.91 -16.83
CA VAL A 360 -23.08 9.07 -15.36
C VAL A 360 -23.22 10.53 -14.94
N LEU A 361 -22.57 11.45 -15.65
CA LEU A 361 -22.66 12.88 -15.36
C LEU A 361 -24.07 13.42 -15.66
N LEU A 362 -24.67 13.04 -16.78
CA LEU A 362 -26.01 13.46 -17.19
C LEU A 362 -27.09 12.87 -16.28
N ASP A 363 -26.95 11.60 -15.89
CA ASP A 363 -27.85 10.96 -14.93
C ASP A 363 -27.88 11.75 -13.61
N LEU A 364 -26.70 12.11 -13.08
CA LEU A 364 -26.58 12.91 -11.86
C LEU A 364 -27.18 14.33 -12.01
N LEU A 365 -27.06 14.95 -13.18
CA LEU A 365 -27.67 16.26 -13.43
C LEU A 365 -29.20 16.18 -13.46
N ASN A 366 -29.76 15.08 -13.97
CA ASN A 366 -31.21 14.88 -14.13
C ASN A 366 -31.89 14.33 -12.85
N GLU A 367 -31.19 13.58 -11.99
CA GLU A 367 -31.74 12.98 -10.76
C GLU A 367 -32.32 14.03 -9.79
N ASP A 368 -31.77 15.25 -9.78
CA ASP A 368 -32.21 16.32 -8.89
C ASP A 368 -33.40 17.15 -9.43
N ASP A 369 -33.71 17.06 -10.72
CA ASP A 369 -34.91 17.71 -11.29
C ASP A 369 -36.17 16.87 -11.02
N GLU A 370 -36.07 15.54 -11.01
CA GLU A 370 -37.18 14.66 -10.61
C GLU A 370 -37.59 14.81 -9.14
N ALA A 371 -36.70 15.30 -8.27
CA ALA A 371 -37.00 15.59 -6.88
C ALA A 371 -37.83 16.87 -6.69
N LYS A 372 -37.79 17.80 -7.67
CA LYS A 372 -38.58 19.04 -7.64
C LYS A 372 -39.99 18.88 -8.21
N ASP A 373 -40.19 17.92 -9.13
CA ASP A 373 -41.50 17.66 -9.77
C ASP A 373 -42.41 16.67 -9.01
N LYS A 374 -41.95 16.11 -7.88
CA LYS A 374 -42.72 15.19 -7.02
C LYS A 374 -43.26 15.88 -5.75
N VAL A 375 -43.89 17.04 -5.86
CA VAL A 375 -44.83 17.53 -4.82
C VAL A 375 -46.26 17.36 -5.32
N ALA A 376 -46.75 16.12 -5.28
CA ALA A 376 -48.17 15.83 -5.40
C ALA A 376 -48.83 15.91 -4.01
N PRO A 377 -50.03 16.52 -3.87
CA PRO A 377 -50.63 16.77 -2.56
C PRO A 377 -51.07 15.47 -1.88
N LEU A 378 -50.88 15.42 -0.55
CA LEU A 378 -51.27 14.34 0.34
C LEU A 378 -52.73 13.92 0.11
N LYS A 379 -52.97 12.64 -0.23
CA LYS A 379 -54.31 12.06 -0.18
C LYS A 379 -54.70 11.80 1.27
N GLU A 380 -55.87 12.32 1.64
CA GLU A 380 -56.53 12.08 2.92
C GLU A 380 -56.78 10.59 3.19
N LYS A 381 -56.74 10.24 4.48
CA LYS A 381 -56.88 8.89 5.02
C LYS A 381 -58.18 8.22 4.55
N ALA A 382 -58.06 7.10 3.84
CA ALA A 382 -59.14 6.15 3.66
C ALA A 382 -59.24 5.21 4.88
N THR A 383 -60.48 4.94 5.26
CA THR A 383 -60.98 4.24 6.45
C THR A 383 -60.56 2.77 6.55
N VAL A 384 -60.32 2.36 7.79
CA VAL A 384 -60.00 0.98 8.22
C VAL A 384 -61.20 0.06 7.99
N VAL A 385 -60.98 -1.07 7.31
CA VAL A 385 -61.92 -2.22 7.30
C VAL A 385 -61.20 -3.45 7.85
N ALA A 386 -61.86 -4.09 8.81
CA ALA A 386 -61.34 -5.09 9.73
C ALA A 386 -61.02 -6.46 9.10
N THR A 387 -59.95 -7.09 9.59
CA THR A 387 -59.58 -8.49 9.32
C THR A 387 -60.27 -9.41 10.35
N PRO A 388 -60.78 -10.61 9.95
CA PRO A 388 -61.32 -11.56 10.91
C PRO A 388 -60.22 -12.35 11.63
N ARG A 389 -60.29 -12.38 12.97
CA ARG A 389 -59.51 -13.23 13.89
C ARG A 389 -59.61 -14.71 13.54
N ARG A 390 -58.49 -15.44 13.61
CA ARG A 390 -58.49 -16.90 13.81
C ARG A 390 -57.75 -17.30 15.09
N LYS A 391 -58.37 -18.27 15.76
CA LYS A 391 -58.33 -18.67 17.17
C LYS A 391 -56.95 -19.03 17.75
N THR A 392 -56.77 -18.64 19.00
CA THR A 392 -55.78 -19.11 19.98
C THR A 392 -56.01 -20.58 20.38
N ARG A 393 -54.93 -21.28 20.73
CA ARG A 393 -54.97 -22.41 21.67
C ARG A 393 -53.72 -22.35 22.58
N SER A 394 -53.99 -22.33 23.88
CA SER A 394 -53.11 -22.22 25.07
C SER A 394 -52.13 -23.40 25.22
N MET A 395 -50.85 -23.18 25.60
CA MET A 395 -50.20 -23.30 26.94
C MET A 395 -50.53 -24.62 27.69
N SER A 396 -49.60 -25.38 28.30
CA SER A 396 -48.40 -25.03 29.09
C SER A 396 -47.49 -26.26 29.41
N ILE A 397 -46.17 -25.99 29.52
CA ILE A 397 -45.12 -26.42 30.48
C ILE A 397 -45.17 -27.83 31.12
N GLU A 398 -44.07 -28.61 31.00
CA GLU A 398 -43.39 -29.26 32.14
C GLU A 398 -41.98 -29.78 31.78
N SER A 399 -41.13 -29.85 32.81
CA SER A 399 -39.68 -30.04 32.86
C SER A 399 -39.23 -31.50 33.01
N SER A 400 -38.04 -31.87 32.51
CA SER A 400 -37.04 -32.66 33.28
C SER A 400 -35.74 -32.89 32.48
N THR A 401 -34.69 -33.11 33.26
CA THR A 401 -33.28 -33.40 32.94
C THR A 401 -33.08 -34.72 32.19
N ASP A 402 -31.97 -34.86 31.44
CA ASP A 402 -30.89 -35.82 31.76
C ASP A 402 -29.83 -35.89 30.64
N ASP A 403 -28.58 -36.04 31.09
CA ASP A 403 -27.37 -36.41 30.35
C ASP A 403 -27.57 -37.69 29.52
N GLU A 404 -26.98 -37.76 28.32
CA GLU A 404 -26.17 -38.93 27.95
C GLU A 404 -25.30 -38.70 26.69
N SER A 405 -24.18 -39.41 26.75
CA SER A 405 -22.96 -39.36 25.94
C SER A 405 -23.01 -40.11 24.59
N VAL A 406 -21.82 -40.17 23.95
CA VAL A 406 -21.33 -41.14 22.95
C VAL A 406 -21.39 -40.66 21.49
N SER A 407 -20.28 -40.18 20.91
CA SER A 407 -19.14 -40.89 20.31
C SER A 407 -19.43 -41.65 19.00
N SER A 408 -18.54 -41.39 18.03
CA SER A 408 -18.11 -42.29 16.95
C SER A 408 -19.10 -42.63 15.84
N LEU A 409 -18.73 -42.32 14.60
CA LEU A 409 -18.71 -43.31 13.51
C LEU A 409 -17.90 -42.77 12.31
N TYR A 410 -16.69 -43.31 12.15
CA TYR A 410 -16.02 -43.42 10.87
C TYR A 410 -16.78 -44.43 10.00
N SER A 411 -17.08 -44.10 8.73
CA SER A 411 -16.52 -44.82 7.57
C SER A 411 -17.25 -44.55 6.24
N ALA A 412 -16.40 -44.46 5.21
CA ALA A 412 -16.58 -44.95 3.84
C ALA A 412 -17.28 -44.06 2.78
N GLY A 413 -16.49 -43.75 1.74
CA GLY A 413 -16.89 -44.03 0.36
C GLY A 413 -17.02 -42.82 -0.58
N GLY A 414 -16.07 -42.65 -1.51
CA GLY A 414 -16.28 -41.82 -2.71
C GLY A 414 -15.02 -41.26 -3.37
N THR A 415 -14.40 -42.03 -4.26
CA THR A 415 -13.33 -41.60 -5.19
C THR A 415 -13.85 -40.70 -6.33
N PRO A 416 -12.96 -40.04 -7.11
CA PRO A 416 -13.19 -38.68 -7.64
C PRO A 416 -13.60 -38.62 -9.11
N LEU A 417 -14.35 -37.58 -9.46
CA LEU A 417 -14.64 -37.22 -10.86
C LEU A 417 -13.57 -36.28 -11.44
N ARG A 418 -13.21 -36.61 -12.68
CA ARG A 418 -12.14 -36.12 -13.54
C ARG A 418 -12.74 -35.21 -14.61
N ARG A 419 -12.08 -34.07 -14.93
CA ARG A 419 -11.96 -33.35 -16.24
C ARG A 419 -11.70 -31.85 -15.96
N SER A 420 -10.88 -31.10 -16.68
CA SER A 420 -10.03 -31.35 -17.86
C SER A 420 -9.11 -30.14 -18.06
N ALA A 421 -7.82 -30.38 -18.30
CA ALA A 421 -6.83 -29.37 -18.66
C ALA A 421 -7.04 -28.87 -20.12
N ARG A 422 -6.90 -27.56 -20.34
CA ARG A 422 -6.86 -26.95 -21.68
C ARG A 422 -5.45 -27.06 -22.28
N LYS A 423 -5.41 -27.52 -23.53
CA LYS A 423 -4.23 -27.71 -24.40
C LYS A 423 -3.53 -26.40 -24.72
N ALA A 424 -2.20 -26.40 -24.61
CA ALA A 424 -1.30 -25.44 -25.22
C ALA A 424 -0.90 -25.91 -26.64
N THR A 425 -0.95 -25.00 -27.61
CA THR A 425 -0.47 -25.19 -28.98
C THR A 425 0.99 -24.74 -29.11
N LYS A 426 1.85 -25.60 -29.69
CA LYS A 426 3.21 -25.30 -30.15
C LYS A 426 3.35 -25.64 -31.63
N ASN A 427 4.08 -24.79 -32.36
CA ASN A 427 5.04 -25.04 -33.47
C ASN A 427 5.05 -23.79 -34.39
N LYS A 428 6.17 -23.29 -34.95
CA LYS A 428 7.37 -23.89 -35.58
C LYS A 428 8.58 -22.95 -35.38
N SER A 429 9.78 -23.42 -35.04
CA SER A 429 10.88 -23.96 -35.89
C SER A 429 11.58 -22.93 -36.81
N TYR A 430 12.87 -22.70 -36.51
CA TYR A 430 13.87 -22.00 -37.31
C TYR A 430 14.54 -22.91 -38.34
N LYS A 431 15.01 -22.29 -39.44
CA LYS A 431 16.18 -22.56 -40.33
C LYS A 431 16.06 -21.52 -41.47
N TYR A 432 17.04 -20.71 -41.87
CA TYR A 432 18.50 -20.85 -41.91
C TYR A 432 19.24 -19.70 -41.23
#